data_AF-A0A2M7PUJ1-F1
#
_entry.id   AF-A0A2M7PUJ1-F1
#
_cell.length_a   1.000
_cell.length_b   1.000
_cell.length_c   1.000
_cell.angle_alpha   90.00
_cell.angle_beta   90.00
_cell.angle_gamma   90.00
#
_symmetry.space_group_name_H-M   'P 1'
#
loop_
_entity.id
_entity.type
_entity.pdbx_description
1 polymer ?
#
loop_
_entity_poly.entity_id
_entity_poly.type
_entity_poly.pdbx_seq_one_letter_code
_entity_poly.pdbx_strand_id
1 'polypeptide(L)'
;MNKETIKLDITGMTCDHCATGIKKLLAKNEGVTEAKVSYPQATCECSFDPSKTSKEEIINTINGTKYYRVKDQISGNGKGNNKQFDLIIIGGGSAAFSAAIKAESLGLTTLMVNGGLDFGGTCVNVGCVPSKTLIRAGETAYHATHSNFAGIKPKGVEIDFAQVIKDKKKLVATLQEKKYMDVVSDFQHLTMLEGWAEFKDDKTIVVNRKEEYKALKFIIATGVTTNTPN
;
A
#
# COMPACT_ATOMS: atom_id res chain seq x y z
N MET A 1 -24.47 2.94 -28.51
CA MET A 1 -24.50 4.09 -27.57
C MET A 1 -23.12 4.20 -26.94
N ASN A 2 -22.26 5.09 -27.46
CA ASN A 2 -20.94 5.32 -26.87
C ASN A 2 -21.15 6.07 -25.56
N LYS A 3 -20.77 5.46 -24.44
CA LYS A 3 -20.76 6.11 -23.12
C LYS A 3 -19.31 6.34 -22.74
N GLU A 4 -18.96 7.57 -22.41
CA GLU A 4 -17.67 7.89 -21.79
C GLU A 4 -17.87 8.20 -20.32
N THR A 5 -16.90 7.79 -19.50
CA THR A 5 -16.88 8.10 -18.08
C THR A 5 -15.72 9.03 -17.79
N ILE A 6 -15.98 10.09 -17.05
CA ILE A 6 -14.97 11.02 -16.54
C ILE A 6 -15.04 11.02 -15.01
N LYS A 7 -13.88 10.99 -14.37
CA LYS A 7 -13.75 11.19 -12.94
C LYS A 7 -13.04 12.53 -12.69
N LEU A 8 -13.51 13.28 -11.71
CA LEU A 8 -13.10 14.66 -11.45
C LEU A 8 -12.84 14.80 -9.96
N ASP A 9 -11.76 15.50 -9.61
CA ASP A 9 -11.50 15.92 -8.24
C ASP A 9 -12.11 17.32 -8.03
N ILE A 10 -12.94 17.48 -7.00
CA ILE A 10 -13.70 18.71 -6.75
C ILE A 10 -13.32 19.31 -5.41
N THR A 11 -12.91 20.57 -5.47
CA THR A 11 -12.64 21.40 -4.29
C THR A 11 -13.85 22.28 -3.96
N GLY A 12 -14.04 22.57 -2.67
CA GLY A 12 -15.11 23.44 -2.16
C GLY A 12 -16.33 22.71 -1.59
N MET A 13 -16.34 21.38 -1.56
CA MET A 13 -17.37 20.63 -0.84
C MET A 13 -17.10 20.67 0.67
N THR A 14 -18.09 21.07 1.46
CA THR A 14 -17.97 21.18 2.93
C THR A 14 -18.95 20.30 3.70
N CYS A 15 -19.87 19.61 3.01
CA CYS A 15 -20.80 18.64 3.58
C CYS A 15 -21.40 17.70 2.51
N ASP A 16 -22.09 16.64 2.93
CA ASP A 16 -22.78 15.70 2.03
C ASP A 16 -23.89 16.37 1.18
N HIS A 17 -24.42 17.50 1.65
CA HIS A 17 -25.38 18.28 0.88
C HIS A 17 -24.74 18.94 -0.36
N CYS A 18 -23.44 19.26 -0.31
CA CYS A 18 -22.68 19.73 -1.48
C CYS A 18 -22.61 18.66 -2.58
N ALA A 19 -22.34 17.41 -2.20
CA ALA A 19 -22.29 16.29 -3.14
C ALA A 19 -23.64 16.07 -3.84
N THR A 20 -24.74 16.18 -3.09
CA THR A 20 -26.10 16.08 -3.64
C THR A 20 -26.43 17.25 -4.58
N GLY A 21 -25.96 18.45 -4.26
CA GLY A 21 -26.12 19.64 -5.10
C GLY A 21 -25.42 19.50 -6.46
N ILE A 22 -24.17 19.04 -6.47
CA ILE A 22 -23.40 18.79 -7.70
C ILE A 22 -24.07 17.69 -8.53
N LYS A 23 -24.55 16.62 -7.89
CA LYS A 23 -25.28 15.53 -8.57
C LYS A 23 -26.54 16.04 -9.31
N LYS A 24 -27.34 16.89 -8.66
CA LYS A 24 -28.55 17.48 -9.28
C LYS A 24 -28.22 18.43 -10.43
N LEU A 25 -27.11 19.16 -10.32
CA LEU A 25 -26.66 20.11 -11.33
C LEU A 25 -26.18 19.38 -12.59
N LEU A 26 -25.40 18.31 -12.43
CA LEU A 26 -24.90 17.50 -13.54
C LEU A 26 -26.00 16.66 -14.21
N ALA A 27 -27.03 16.26 -13.47
CA ALA A 27 -28.19 15.55 -14.03
C ALA A 27 -29.08 16.43 -14.94
N LYS A 28 -28.94 17.77 -14.89
CA LYS A 28 -29.67 18.69 -15.77
C LYS A 28 -28.99 18.92 -17.12
N ASN A 29 -27.74 18.49 -17.30
CA ASN A 29 -27.02 18.64 -18.56
C ASN A 29 -27.50 17.61 -19.59
N GLU A 30 -27.85 18.09 -20.79
CA GLU A 30 -28.32 17.26 -21.89
C GLU A 30 -27.19 16.36 -22.42
N GLY A 31 -27.09 15.13 -21.91
CA GLY A 31 -26.08 14.15 -22.33
C GLY A 31 -25.42 13.40 -21.17
N VAL A 32 -25.61 13.84 -19.92
CA VAL A 32 -25.16 13.09 -18.73
C VAL A 32 -26.17 11.99 -18.40
N THR A 33 -25.71 10.73 -18.45
CA THR A 33 -26.54 9.55 -18.15
C THR A 33 -26.51 9.15 -16.69
N GLU A 34 -25.39 9.37 -15.99
CA GLU A 34 -25.24 9.04 -14.57
C GLU A 34 -24.18 9.94 -13.93
N ALA A 35 -24.43 10.43 -12.71
CA ALA A 35 -23.48 11.20 -11.92
C ALA A 35 -23.42 10.67 -10.47
N LYS A 36 -22.22 10.25 -10.05
CA LYS A 36 -21.90 9.83 -8.68
C LYS A 36 -20.96 10.86 -8.07
N VAL A 37 -21.32 11.42 -6.92
CA VAL A 37 -20.51 12.43 -6.22
C VAL A 37 -20.32 11.96 -4.79
N SER A 38 -19.07 11.98 -4.31
CA SER A 38 -18.67 11.51 -2.98
C SER A 38 -18.00 12.65 -2.23
N TYR A 39 -18.64 13.11 -1.14
CA TYR A 39 -18.05 14.12 -0.25
C TYR A 39 -16.81 13.62 0.50
N PRO A 40 -16.80 12.41 1.12
CA PRO A 40 -15.61 11.92 1.83
C PRO A 40 -14.36 11.78 0.96
N GLN A 41 -14.55 11.55 -0.34
CA GLN A 41 -13.46 11.32 -1.29
C GLN A 41 -13.13 12.57 -2.12
N ALA A 42 -13.89 13.66 -1.97
CA ALA A 42 -13.81 14.86 -2.82
C ALA A 42 -14.01 14.61 -4.34
N THR A 43 -14.49 13.43 -4.76
CA THR A 43 -14.55 13.05 -6.18
C THR A 43 -15.95 13.05 -6.78
N CYS A 44 -16.03 13.30 -8.09
CA CYS A 44 -17.22 13.14 -8.92
C CYS A 44 -16.93 12.24 -10.12
N GLU A 45 -17.76 11.24 -10.36
CA GLU A 45 -17.71 10.35 -11.53
C GLU A 45 -18.98 10.55 -12.35
N CYS A 46 -18.82 10.91 -13.63
CA CYS A 46 -19.91 11.18 -14.55
C CYS A 46 -19.80 10.31 -15.79
N SER A 47 -20.89 9.66 -16.16
CA SER A 47 -21.03 8.96 -17.43
C SER A 47 -21.89 9.78 -18.38
N PHE A 48 -21.36 10.11 -19.56
CA PHE A 48 -22.00 10.98 -20.54
C PHE A 48 -21.92 10.40 -21.96
N ASP A 49 -22.79 10.88 -22.85
CA ASP A 49 -22.77 10.58 -24.28
C ASP A 49 -21.88 11.62 -25.02
N PRO A 50 -20.74 11.21 -25.61
CA PRO A 50 -19.84 12.10 -26.34
C PRO A 50 -20.50 12.82 -27.53
N SER A 51 -21.66 12.34 -28.00
CA SER A 51 -22.39 12.94 -29.11
C SER A 51 -23.24 14.15 -28.68
N LYS A 52 -23.46 14.34 -27.37
CA LYS A 52 -24.34 15.37 -26.80
C LYS A 52 -23.64 16.30 -25.81
N THR A 53 -22.56 15.85 -25.17
CA THR A 53 -21.82 16.64 -24.18
C THR A 53 -20.33 16.32 -24.26
N SER A 54 -19.49 17.33 -24.05
CA SER A 54 -18.02 17.15 -24.00
C SER A 54 -17.48 17.15 -22.56
N LYS A 55 -16.26 16.62 -22.36
CA LYS A 55 -15.54 16.67 -21.06
C LYS A 55 -15.38 18.09 -20.56
N GLU A 56 -15.11 19.03 -21.47
CA GLU A 56 -14.90 20.44 -21.17
C GLU A 56 -16.18 21.12 -20.68
N GLU A 57 -17.31 20.77 -21.27
CA GLU A 57 -18.63 21.32 -20.89
C GLU A 57 -19.04 20.90 -19.48
N ILE A 58 -18.76 19.64 -19.11
CA ILE A 58 -18.98 19.13 -17.74
C ILE A 58 -18.13 19.89 -16.72
N ILE A 59 -16.86 20.14 -17.05
CA ILE A 59 -15.94 20.90 -16.19
C ILE A 59 -16.40 22.35 -16.06
N ASN A 60 -16.79 22.98 -17.16
CA ASN A 60 -17.28 24.35 -17.17
C ASN A 60 -18.57 24.50 -16.34
N THR A 61 -19.45 23.49 -16.35
CA THR A 61 -20.67 23.49 -15.53
C THR A 61 -20.33 23.50 -14.03
N ILE A 62 -19.31 22.75 -13.60
CA ILE A 62 -18.87 22.70 -12.20
C ILE A 62 -18.13 23.99 -11.83
N ASN A 63 -17.20 24.45 -12.68
CA ASN A 63 -16.42 25.67 -12.46
C ASN A 63 -17.25 26.96 -12.52
N GLY A 64 -18.39 26.94 -13.21
CA GLY A 64 -19.35 28.04 -13.26
C GLY A 64 -20.12 28.23 -11.94
N THR A 65 -20.01 27.30 -11.00
CA THR A 65 -20.63 27.45 -9.68
C THR A 65 -19.80 28.38 -8.79
N LYS A 66 -20.48 29.15 -7.92
CA LYS A 66 -19.81 30.05 -6.97
C LYS A 66 -18.99 29.32 -5.90
N TYR A 67 -19.28 28.03 -5.68
CA TYR A 67 -18.82 27.29 -4.50
C TYR A 67 -17.90 26.11 -4.80
N TYR A 68 -17.88 25.58 -6.02
CA TYR A 68 -17.14 24.37 -6.37
C TYR A 68 -16.22 24.60 -7.56
N ARG A 69 -15.04 23.98 -7.54
CA ARG A 69 -14.10 24.01 -8.66
C ARG A 69 -13.50 22.64 -8.89
N VAL A 70 -13.40 22.25 -10.15
CA VAL A 70 -12.63 21.07 -10.57
C VAL A 70 -11.15 21.41 -10.38
N LYS A 71 -10.47 20.65 -9.53
CA LYS A 71 -9.04 20.79 -9.29
C LYS A 71 -8.26 20.06 -10.39
N ASP A 72 -8.63 18.81 -10.65
CA ASP A 72 -8.00 17.96 -11.65
C ASP A 72 -9.02 16.98 -12.27
N GLN A 73 -8.77 16.59 -13.52
CA GLN A 73 -9.41 15.41 -14.10
C GLN A 73 -8.72 14.17 -13.54
N ILE A 74 -9.44 13.39 -12.73
CA ILE A 74 -9.02 12.03 -12.43
C ILE A 74 -9.32 11.25 -13.70
N SER A 75 -8.31 11.06 -14.56
CA SER A 75 -8.49 10.25 -15.76
C SER A 75 -9.14 8.92 -15.38
N GLY A 76 -10.42 8.78 -15.72
CA GLY A 76 -11.18 7.53 -15.73
C GLY A 76 -10.69 6.67 -16.89
N ASN A 77 -9.38 6.46 -16.94
CA ASN A 77 -8.74 5.43 -17.72
C ASN A 77 -8.14 4.52 -16.66
N GLY A 78 -8.67 3.31 -16.55
CA GLY A 78 -8.14 2.30 -15.65
C GLY A 78 -6.63 2.24 -15.76
N LYS A 79 -5.95 2.01 -14.61
CA LYS A 79 -4.53 1.66 -14.50
C LYS A 79 -3.82 1.87 -15.83
N GLY A 80 -3.40 3.10 -16.11
CA GLY A 80 -2.66 3.40 -17.32
C GLY A 80 -1.59 2.32 -17.43
N ASN A 81 -1.69 1.52 -18.49
CA ASN A 81 -0.82 0.39 -18.81
C ASN A 81 0.62 0.84 -19.09
N ASN A 82 1.08 1.94 -18.49
CA ASN A 82 2.49 2.15 -18.33
C ASN A 82 2.93 1.30 -17.13
N LYS A 83 3.08 0.00 -17.41
CA LYS A 83 3.84 -0.95 -16.58
C LYS A 83 5.32 -0.58 -16.59
N GLN A 84 5.64 0.71 -16.52
CA GLN A 84 6.95 1.32 -16.60
C GLN A 84 7.12 2.14 -15.34
N PHE A 85 8.19 1.87 -14.61
CA PHE A 85 8.54 2.55 -13.38
C PHE A 85 9.95 3.13 -13.50
N ASP A 86 10.28 4.10 -12.65
CA ASP A 86 11.67 4.54 -12.50
C ASP A 86 12.48 3.45 -11.78
N LEU A 87 11.86 2.82 -10.77
CA LEU A 87 12.47 1.79 -9.95
C LEU A 87 11.54 0.59 -9.74
N ILE A 88 12.06 -0.62 -9.96
CA ILE A 88 11.45 -1.86 -9.48
C ILE A 88 12.29 -2.44 -8.35
N ILE A 89 11.65 -2.75 -7.22
CA ILE A 89 12.24 -3.40 -6.06
C ILE A 89 11.68 -4.82 -5.97
N ILE A 90 12.56 -5.83 -5.97
CA ILE A 90 12.20 -7.24 -5.84
C ILE A 90 12.48 -7.70 -4.40
N GLY A 91 11.42 -7.96 -3.65
CA GLY A 91 11.42 -8.29 -2.23
C GLY A 91 10.73 -7.22 -1.37
N GLY A 92 10.22 -7.63 -0.21
CA GLY A 92 9.50 -6.77 0.74
C GLY A 92 10.15 -6.70 2.13
N GLY A 93 11.45 -6.93 2.23
CA GLY A 93 12.21 -6.86 3.49
C GLY A 93 12.71 -5.46 3.86
N SER A 94 13.52 -5.36 4.92
CA SER A 94 14.03 -4.06 5.42
C SER A 94 14.80 -3.24 4.36
N ALA A 95 15.59 -3.90 3.50
CA ALA A 95 16.29 -3.23 2.41
C ALA A 95 15.32 -2.66 1.35
N ALA A 96 14.25 -3.40 1.04
CA ALA A 96 13.24 -2.97 0.09
C ALA A 96 12.48 -1.73 0.58
N PHE A 97 12.08 -1.72 1.85
CA PHE A 97 11.42 -0.56 2.45
C PHE A 97 12.35 0.64 2.55
N SER A 98 13.61 0.44 2.93
CA SER A 98 14.60 1.53 2.94
C SER A 98 14.78 2.15 1.54
N ALA A 99 14.80 1.31 0.50
CA ALA A 99 14.89 1.78 -0.88
C ALA A 99 13.61 2.52 -1.31
N ALA A 100 12.43 2.00 -0.97
CA ALA A 100 11.14 2.62 -1.29
C ALA A 100 10.97 3.99 -0.63
N ILE A 101 11.31 4.12 0.66
CA ILE A 101 11.30 5.41 1.38
C ILE A 101 12.20 6.43 0.66
N LYS A 102 13.41 5.99 0.23
CA LYS A 102 14.32 6.89 -0.47
C LYS A 102 13.79 7.27 -1.86
N ALA A 103 13.24 6.32 -2.61
CA ALA A 103 12.67 6.58 -3.92
C ALA A 103 11.46 7.53 -3.85
N GLU A 104 10.59 7.36 -2.86
CA GLU A 104 9.47 8.26 -2.58
C GLU A 104 9.98 9.69 -2.29
N SER A 105 11.02 9.84 -1.47
CA SER A 105 11.63 11.15 -1.17
C SER A 105 12.19 11.87 -2.41
N LEU A 106 12.45 11.13 -3.49
CA LEU A 106 12.93 11.64 -4.77
C LEU A 106 11.80 11.82 -5.80
N GLY A 107 10.55 11.50 -5.44
CA GLY A 107 9.39 11.55 -6.34
C GLY A 107 9.42 10.51 -7.46
N LEU A 108 10.15 9.40 -7.27
CA LEU A 108 10.31 8.36 -8.30
C LEU A 108 9.18 7.34 -8.24
N THR A 109 8.61 7.01 -9.40
CA THR A 109 7.62 5.95 -9.52
C THR A 109 8.27 4.60 -9.21
N THR A 110 7.75 3.93 -8.18
CA THR A 110 8.36 2.72 -7.63
C THR A 110 7.35 1.57 -7.59
N LEU A 111 7.74 0.41 -8.11
CA LEU A 111 7.00 -0.83 -7.92
C LEU A 111 7.78 -1.76 -6.99
N MET A 112 7.21 -2.12 -5.85
CA MET A 112 7.74 -3.14 -4.95
C MET A 112 6.96 -4.44 -5.14
N VAL A 113 7.65 -5.50 -5.56
CA VAL A 113 7.07 -6.84 -5.74
C VAL A 113 7.58 -7.75 -4.65
N ASN A 114 6.68 -8.35 -3.86
CA ASN A 114 7.05 -9.26 -2.78
C ASN A 114 6.33 -10.60 -2.89
N GLY A 115 7.07 -11.69 -2.75
CA GLY A 115 6.54 -13.06 -2.73
C GLY A 115 7.21 -13.89 -1.62
N GLY A 116 6.48 -14.91 -1.13
CA GLY A 116 6.95 -15.77 -0.06
C GLY A 116 6.49 -15.28 1.32
N LEU A 117 7.40 -14.69 2.11
CA LEU A 117 7.04 -14.10 3.39
C LEU A 117 6.25 -12.81 3.18
N ASP A 118 5.38 -12.47 4.12
CA ASP A 118 4.70 -11.19 4.14
C ASP A 118 5.69 -10.00 4.13
N PHE A 119 5.18 -8.82 3.81
CA PHE A 119 5.96 -7.58 3.89
C PHE A 119 6.56 -7.38 5.29
N GLY A 120 7.74 -6.77 5.34
CA GLY A 120 8.63 -6.77 6.50
C GLY A 120 9.75 -7.83 6.41
N GLY A 121 9.57 -8.83 5.55
CA GLY A 121 10.58 -9.85 5.22
C GLY A 121 11.07 -10.66 6.42
N THR A 122 12.29 -11.20 6.33
CA THR A 122 12.82 -12.14 7.32
C THR A 122 12.90 -11.55 8.72
N CYS A 123 13.44 -10.35 8.87
CA CYS A 123 13.74 -9.74 10.18
C CYS A 123 12.52 -9.67 11.10
N VAL A 124 11.36 -9.32 10.54
CA VAL A 124 10.12 -9.10 11.29
C VAL A 124 9.36 -10.40 11.47
N ASN A 125 9.25 -11.20 10.41
CA ASN A 125 8.31 -12.33 10.38
C ASN A 125 8.91 -13.59 11.02
N VAL A 126 10.18 -13.88 10.74
CA VAL A 126 10.81 -15.16 11.10
C VAL A 126 12.26 -15.04 11.60
N GLY A 127 12.74 -13.82 11.86
CA GLY A 127 14.14 -13.53 12.17
C GLY A 127 14.31 -12.81 13.49
N CYS A 128 14.92 -11.61 13.44
CA CYS A 128 15.35 -10.87 14.61
C CYS A 128 14.24 -10.60 15.63
N VAL A 129 13.06 -10.14 15.17
CA VAL A 129 11.94 -9.80 16.07
C VAL A 129 11.49 -11.03 16.87
N PRO A 130 11.03 -12.13 16.25
CA PRO A 130 10.61 -13.30 17.00
C PRO A 130 11.76 -13.93 17.81
N SER A 131 12.98 -13.95 17.27
CA SER A 131 14.16 -14.48 17.97
C SER A 131 14.45 -13.72 19.27
N LYS A 132 14.49 -12.38 19.21
CA LYS A 132 14.78 -11.55 20.41
C LYS A 132 13.66 -11.60 21.43
N THR A 133 12.40 -11.74 21.00
CA THR A 133 11.28 -11.98 21.93
C THR A 133 11.45 -13.29 22.69
N LEU A 134 11.82 -14.38 22.00
CA LEU A 134 12.02 -15.69 22.64
C LEU A 134 13.26 -15.73 23.53
N ILE A 135 14.36 -15.08 23.11
CA ILE A 135 15.56 -14.93 23.94
C ILE A 135 15.20 -14.19 25.24
N ARG A 136 14.40 -13.12 25.17
CA ARG A 136 13.98 -12.37 26.36
C ARG A 136 13.06 -13.19 27.27
N ALA A 137 12.17 -14.01 26.70
CA ALA A 137 11.35 -14.94 27.48
C ALA A 137 12.24 -15.97 28.21
N GLY A 138 13.24 -16.52 27.52
CA GLY A 138 14.22 -17.44 28.11
C GLY A 138 15.06 -16.80 29.22
N GLU A 139 15.55 -15.57 29.00
CA GLU A 139 16.27 -14.79 30.02
C GLU A 139 15.40 -14.53 31.26
N THR A 140 14.10 -14.27 31.05
CA THR A 140 13.14 -14.08 32.16
C THR A 140 12.96 -15.36 32.97
N ALA A 141 12.82 -16.51 32.31
CA ALA A 141 12.73 -17.81 32.98
C ALA A 141 14.04 -18.17 33.72
N TYR A 142 15.19 -17.82 33.13
CA TYR A 142 16.50 -18.01 33.76
C TYR A 142 16.60 -17.21 35.07
N HIS A 143 16.30 -15.91 35.05
CA HIS A 143 16.37 -15.08 36.25
C HIS A 143 15.32 -15.44 37.32
N ALA A 144 14.17 -16.00 36.92
CA ALA A 144 13.19 -16.54 37.86
C ALA A 144 13.70 -17.74 38.65
N THR A 145 14.75 -18.42 38.17
CA THR A 145 15.40 -19.57 38.82
C THR A 145 16.82 -19.28 39.31
N HIS A 146 17.44 -18.20 38.84
CA HIS A 146 18.81 -17.80 39.13
C HIS A 146 18.85 -16.34 39.58
N SER A 147 18.45 -16.10 40.84
CA SER A 147 18.49 -14.75 41.42
C SER A 147 19.92 -14.23 41.52
N ASN A 148 20.12 -12.96 41.16
CA ASN A 148 21.38 -12.24 41.36
C ASN A 148 21.60 -11.81 42.82
N PHE A 149 20.63 -12.06 43.71
CA PHE A 149 20.68 -11.69 45.12
C PHE A 149 20.72 -12.93 46.00
N ALA A 150 21.76 -13.04 46.83
CA ALA A 150 21.99 -14.17 47.74
C ALA A 150 20.85 -14.42 48.74
N GLY A 151 20.09 -13.39 49.10
CA GLY A 151 18.94 -13.50 50.01
C GLY A 151 17.66 -14.05 49.37
N ILE A 152 17.59 -14.13 48.04
CA ILE A 152 16.41 -14.61 47.32
C ILE A 152 16.64 -16.06 46.92
N LYS A 153 15.77 -16.93 47.42
CA LYS A 153 15.75 -18.37 47.08
C LYS A 153 14.56 -18.64 46.14
N PRO A 154 14.76 -18.59 44.81
CA PRO A 154 13.68 -18.84 43.87
C PRO A 154 13.12 -20.25 44.01
N LYS A 155 11.81 -20.41 43.80
CA LYS A 155 11.10 -21.70 43.88
C LYS A 155 10.84 -22.37 42.53
N GLY A 156 11.24 -21.73 41.43
CA GLY A 156 10.93 -22.21 40.08
C GLY A 156 10.07 -21.22 39.29
N VAL A 157 9.84 -21.56 38.01
CA VAL A 157 8.92 -20.86 37.11
C VAL A 157 8.09 -21.90 36.35
N GLU A 158 6.80 -21.64 36.21
CA GLU A 158 5.92 -22.41 35.33
C GLU A 158 5.91 -21.77 33.94
N ILE A 159 6.17 -22.55 32.90
CA ILE A 159 6.31 -22.05 31.53
C ILE A 159 5.16 -22.58 30.68
N ASP A 160 4.21 -21.71 30.34
CA ASP A 160 3.27 -21.95 29.24
C ASP A 160 3.93 -21.52 27.91
N PHE A 161 4.64 -22.46 27.29
CA PHE A 161 5.32 -22.19 26.02
C PHE A 161 4.34 -21.87 24.88
N ALA A 162 3.14 -22.45 24.90
CA ALA A 162 2.13 -22.18 23.88
C ALA A 162 1.68 -20.71 23.95
N GLN A 163 1.51 -20.17 25.16
CA GLN A 163 1.20 -18.75 25.36
C GLN A 163 2.36 -17.85 24.92
N VAL A 164 3.61 -18.20 25.24
CA VAL A 164 4.80 -17.44 24.77
C VAL A 164 4.83 -17.34 23.24
N ILE A 165 4.51 -18.43 22.53
CA ILE A 165 4.45 -18.42 21.06
C ILE A 165 3.30 -17.55 20.54
N LYS A 166 2.13 -17.54 21.21
CA LYS A 166 1.01 -16.65 20.86
C LYS A 166 1.38 -15.19 21.04
N ASP A 167 2.00 -14.83 22.15
CA ASP A 167 2.43 -13.46 22.45
C ASP A 167 3.47 -12.97 21.42
N LYS A 168 4.43 -13.84 21.08
CA LYS A 168 5.40 -13.59 20.01
C LYS A 168 4.71 -13.33 18.66
N LYS A 169 3.71 -14.13 18.28
CA LYS A 169 2.97 -13.93 17.02
C LYS A 169 2.21 -12.61 17.03
N LYS A 170 1.56 -12.25 18.15
CA LYS A 170 0.87 -10.97 18.31
C LYS A 170 1.81 -9.78 18.17
N LEU A 171 3.00 -9.86 18.76
CA LEU A 171 4.02 -8.81 18.63
C LEU A 171 4.48 -8.65 17.18
N VAL A 172 4.76 -9.76 16.48
CA VAL A 172 5.17 -9.73 15.06
C VAL A 172 4.11 -9.05 14.21
N ALA A 173 2.84 -9.45 14.33
CA ALA A 173 1.73 -8.84 13.58
C ALA A 173 1.60 -7.33 13.86
N THR A 174 1.73 -6.92 15.13
CA THR A 174 1.68 -5.50 15.52
C THR A 174 2.82 -4.69 14.90
N LEU A 175 4.03 -5.25 14.87
CA LEU A 175 5.22 -4.56 14.34
C LEU A 175 5.24 -4.54 12.82
N GLN A 176 4.71 -5.56 12.16
CA GLN A 176 4.55 -5.59 10.72
C GLN A 176 3.67 -4.45 10.23
N GLU A 177 2.51 -4.26 10.86
CA GLU A 177 1.60 -3.17 10.52
C GLU A 177 2.29 -1.81 10.73
N LYS A 178 2.74 -1.55 11.96
CA LYS A 178 3.26 -0.23 12.37
C LYS A 178 4.54 0.19 11.69
N LYS A 179 5.45 -0.74 11.38
CA LYS A 179 6.78 -0.39 10.85
C LYS A 179 6.84 -0.38 9.33
N TYR A 180 5.84 -0.95 8.66
CA TYR A 180 5.90 -1.17 7.23
C TYR A 180 4.66 -0.65 6.55
N MET A 181 3.47 -1.14 6.88
CA MET A 181 2.24 -0.75 6.20
C MET A 181 1.88 0.71 6.51
N ASP A 182 1.89 1.09 7.80
CA ASP A 182 1.60 2.46 8.23
C ASP A 182 2.65 3.47 7.72
N VAL A 183 3.89 3.04 7.52
CA VAL A 183 4.97 3.93 7.08
C VAL A 183 4.81 4.32 5.62
N VAL A 184 4.26 3.42 4.81
CA VAL A 184 4.13 3.62 3.35
C VAL A 184 2.70 3.90 2.91
N SER A 185 1.74 3.96 3.84
CA SER A 185 0.31 4.17 3.55
C SER A 185 0.05 5.48 2.81
N ASP A 186 0.86 6.50 3.09
CA ASP A 186 0.69 7.86 2.58
C ASP A 186 1.55 8.14 1.33
N PHE A 187 2.31 7.14 0.86
CA PHE A 187 3.20 7.29 -0.28
C PHE A 187 2.38 7.42 -1.57
N GLN A 188 2.74 8.41 -2.40
CA GLN A 188 2.01 8.72 -3.62
C GLN A 188 2.59 7.99 -4.83
N HIS A 189 3.87 7.62 -4.78
CA HIS A 189 4.61 7.08 -5.94
C HIS A 189 4.97 5.59 -5.78
N LEU A 190 4.63 4.97 -4.64
CA LEU A 190 4.86 3.56 -4.38
C LEU A 190 3.63 2.71 -4.75
N THR A 191 3.83 1.75 -5.65
CA THR A 191 2.91 0.65 -5.89
C THR A 191 3.47 -0.62 -5.26
N MET A 192 2.66 -1.31 -4.46
CA MET A 192 3.02 -2.60 -3.87
C MET A 192 2.23 -3.72 -4.54
N LEU A 193 2.92 -4.81 -4.88
CA LEU A 193 2.33 -5.97 -5.54
C LEU A 193 2.80 -7.25 -4.86
N GLU A 194 1.84 -8.13 -4.58
CA GLU A 194 2.14 -9.48 -4.12
C GLU A 194 2.35 -10.41 -5.31
N GLY A 195 3.49 -11.10 -5.34
CA GLY A 195 3.83 -12.05 -6.37
C GLY A 195 5.31 -12.37 -6.49
N TRP A 196 5.60 -13.36 -7.33
CA TRP A 196 6.96 -13.75 -7.67
C TRP A 196 7.42 -13.06 -8.94
N ALA A 197 8.53 -12.31 -8.86
CA ALA A 197 9.13 -11.64 -10.00
C ALA A 197 10.26 -12.50 -10.60
N GLU A 198 10.27 -12.63 -11.92
CA GLU A 198 11.34 -13.27 -12.69
C GLU A 198 11.82 -12.27 -13.76
N PHE A 199 13.13 -12.11 -13.96
CA PHE A 199 13.64 -11.27 -15.05
C PHE A 199 13.38 -11.95 -16.40
N LYS A 200 12.81 -11.19 -17.34
CA LYS A 200 12.70 -11.58 -18.75
C LYS A 200 13.91 -11.09 -19.55
N ASP A 201 14.35 -9.87 -19.26
CA ASP A 201 15.51 -9.21 -19.86
C ASP A 201 16.07 -8.15 -18.89
N ASP A 202 17.02 -7.32 -19.34
CA ASP A 202 17.71 -6.31 -18.53
C ASP A 202 16.81 -5.15 -18.07
N LYS A 203 15.60 -5.03 -18.63
CA LYS A 203 14.66 -3.93 -18.38
C LYS A 203 13.27 -4.38 -17.97
N THR A 204 13.01 -5.69 -17.95
CA THR A 204 11.67 -6.24 -17.81
C THR A 204 11.65 -7.41 -16.83
N ILE A 205 10.72 -7.38 -15.88
CA ILE A 205 10.34 -8.51 -15.04
C ILE A 205 8.93 -9.01 -15.40
N VAL A 206 8.67 -10.27 -15.13
CA VAL A 206 7.34 -10.88 -15.17
C VAL A 206 6.94 -11.24 -13.76
N VAL A 207 5.76 -10.80 -13.32
CA VAL A 207 5.19 -11.14 -12.02
C VAL A 207 4.14 -12.22 -12.19
N ASN A 208 4.22 -13.26 -11.35
CA ASN A 208 3.33 -14.43 -11.35
C ASN A 208 3.20 -15.10 -12.73
N ARG A 209 4.24 -14.98 -13.58
CA ARG A 209 4.28 -15.49 -14.97
C ARG A 209 3.13 -15.01 -15.86
N LYS A 210 2.54 -13.86 -15.54
CA LYS A 210 1.37 -13.32 -16.25
C LYS A 210 1.58 -11.88 -16.70
N GLU A 211 2.12 -11.06 -15.82
CA GLU A 211 2.14 -9.62 -16.02
C GLU A 211 3.57 -9.10 -16.12
N GLU A 212 3.88 -8.42 -17.23
CA GLU A 212 5.19 -7.78 -17.43
C GLU A 212 5.22 -6.38 -16.82
N TYR A 213 6.38 -6.00 -16.28
CA TYR A 213 6.70 -4.67 -15.78
C TYR A 213 8.13 -4.30 -16.14
N LYS A 214 8.34 -3.03 -16.47
CA LYS A 214 9.60 -2.46 -16.93
C LYS A 214 10.10 -1.39 -15.97
N ALA A 215 11.41 -1.23 -15.86
CA ALA A 215 11.99 -0.13 -15.10
C ALA A 215 13.31 0.38 -15.67
N LEU A 216 13.66 1.61 -15.29
CA LEU A 216 14.98 2.18 -15.56
C LEU A 216 16.06 1.56 -14.67
N LYS A 217 15.71 1.24 -13.43
CA LYS A 217 16.58 0.64 -12.43
C LYS A 217 15.88 -0.46 -11.65
N PHE A 218 16.67 -1.40 -11.16
CA PHE A 218 16.21 -2.51 -10.33
C PHE A 218 17.01 -2.58 -9.04
N ILE A 219 16.33 -2.94 -7.95
CA ILE A 219 16.96 -3.37 -6.70
C ILE A 219 16.51 -4.80 -6.41
N ILE A 220 17.48 -5.70 -6.28
CA ILE A 220 17.24 -7.08 -5.87
C ILE A 220 17.44 -7.14 -4.35
N ALA A 221 16.33 -7.22 -3.62
CA ALA A 221 16.26 -7.25 -2.16
C ALA A 221 15.52 -8.51 -1.66
N THR A 222 15.74 -9.65 -2.32
CA THR A 222 15.07 -10.94 -2.06
C THR A 222 15.46 -11.60 -0.75
N GLY A 223 16.52 -11.11 -0.09
CA GLY A 223 17.02 -11.69 1.15
C GLY A 223 17.64 -13.07 0.94
N VAL A 224 17.50 -13.93 1.96
CA VAL A 224 18.06 -15.29 1.99
C VAL A 224 17.01 -16.28 2.51
N THR A 225 17.18 -17.55 2.15
CA THR A 225 16.36 -18.66 2.65
C THR A 225 17.24 -19.72 3.31
N THR A 226 16.64 -20.59 4.11
CA THR A 226 17.35 -21.68 4.79
C THR A 226 17.86 -22.70 3.78
N ASN A 227 19.13 -23.07 3.90
CA ASN A 227 19.71 -24.17 3.13
C ASN A 227 19.47 -25.51 3.85
N THR A 228 19.01 -26.52 3.11
CA THR A 228 18.96 -27.91 3.57
C THR A 228 20.22 -28.63 3.07
N PRO A 229 21.12 -29.10 3.96
CA PRO A 229 22.31 -29.85 3.53
C PRO A 229 21.90 -31.15 2.82
N ASN A 230 22.66 -31.51 1.78
CA ASN A 230 22.49 -32.74 1.00
C ASN A 230 22.82 -34.00 1.80
#